data_AF-A0A957MA26-F1
#
_entry.id   AF-A0A957MA26-F1
#
_cell.length_a   1.000
_cell.length_b   1.000
_cell.length_c   1.000
_cell.angle_alpha   90.00
_cell.angle_beta   90.00
_cell.angle_gamma   90.00
#
_symmetry.space_group_name_H-M   'P 1'
#
loop_
_entity.id
_entity.type
_entity.pdbx_description
1 polymer ?
#
loop_
_entity_poly.entity_id
_entity_poly.type
_entity_poly.pdbx_seq_one_letter_code
_entity_poly.pdbx_strand_id
1 'polypeptide(L)'
;VYNGVGAVVAASFSRIFYRNALNNGLLAIACPAAAEAIQPGEMVTVDTERHVIRCAGGEFVFPPLSASVMGIVQAGGLVAYVKRKLAAA
;
A
#
# COMPACT_ATOMS: atom_id res chain seq x y z
N VAL A 1 12.87 -5.03 -8.29
CA VAL A 1 11.80 -4.68 -9.26
C VAL A 1 10.56 -5.44 -8.83
N TYR A 2 9.45 -4.76 -8.54
CA TYR A 2 8.22 -5.40 -8.04
C TYR A 2 7.35 -6.02 -9.14
N ASN A 3 7.92 -6.43 -10.27
CA ASN A 3 7.18 -7.02 -11.40
C ASN A 3 5.89 -6.26 -11.80
N GLY A 4 5.84 -4.94 -11.61
CA GLY A 4 4.64 -4.13 -11.90
C GLY A 4 3.51 -4.19 -10.86
N VAL A 5 3.71 -4.81 -9.69
CA VAL A 5 2.71 -4.87 -8.61
C VAL A 5 2.52 -3.48 -7.98
N GLY A 6 1.30 -2.95 -8.06
CA GLY A 6 0.93 -1.65 -7.50
C GLY A 6 0.66 -1.65 -5.99
N ALA A 7 0.06 -2.72 -5.47
CA ALA A 7 -0.21 -2.90 -4.05
C ALA A 7 -0.43 -4.38 -3.70
N VAL A 8 -0.27 -4.73 -2.42
CA VAL A 8 -0.68 -6.01 -1.84
C VAL A 8 -1.82 -5.73 -0.86
N VAL A 9 -2.98 -6.32 -1.11
CA VAL A 9 -4.14 -6.29 -0.21
C VAL A 9 -4.25 -7.66 0.45
N ALA A 10 -4.33 -7.71 1.78
CA ALA A 10 -4.48 -8.96 2.52
C ALA A 10 -5.31 -8.75 3.79
N ALA A 11 -5.83 -9.85 4.35
CA ALA A 11 -6.51 -9.80 5.65
C ALA A 11 -5.55 -9.42 6.79
N SER A 12 -4.30 -9.89 6.73
CA SER A 12 -3.26 -9.52 7.68
C SER A 12 -1.87 -9.71 7.08
N PHE A 13 -0.86 -9.18 7.77
CA PHE A 13 0.54 -9.34 7.41
C PHE A 13 1.38 -9.73 8.63
N SER A 14 2.46 -10.48 8.39
CA SER A 14 3.52 -10.57 9.39
C SER A 14 4.21 -9.21 9.53
N ARG A 15 4.69 -8.89 10.75
CA ARG A 15 5.33 -7.59 11.04
C ARG A 15 6.54 -7.32 10.15
N ILE A 16 7.35 -8.35 9.88
CA ILE A 16 8.57 -8.24 9.08
C ILE A 16 8.23 -7.97 7.61
N PHE A 17 7.25 -8.70 7.05
CA PHE A 17 6.83 -8.49 5.68
C PHE A 17 6.27 -7.08 5.49
N TYR A 18 5.37 -6.65 6.37
CA TYR A 18 4.73 -5.32 6.28
C TYR A 18 5.78 -4.20 6.26
N ARG A 19 6.74 -4.23 7.19
CA ARG A 19 7.82 -3.25 7.23
C ARG A 19 8.70 -3.32 5.97
N ASN A 20 9.07 -4.52 5.52
CA ASN A 20 9.95 -4.68 4.35
C ASN A 20 9.27 -4.23 3.05
N ALA A 21 7.98 -4.50 2.88
CA ALA A 21 7.20 -4.02 1.74
C ALA A 21 7.23 -2.49 1.68
N LEU A 22 6.80 -1.82 2.75
CA LEU A 22 6.76 -0.36 2.81
C LEU A 22 8.17 0.25 2.66
N ASN A 23 9.18 -0.29 3.34
CA ASN A 23 10.55 0.23 3.28
C ASN A 23 11.14 0.18 1.88
N ASN A 24 10.71 -0.76 1.06
CA ASN A 24 11.17 -0.88 -0.31
C ASN A 24 10.17 -0.24 -1.30
N GLY A 25 9.11 0.43 -0.84
CA GLY A 25 8.16 1.16 -1.69
C GLY A 25 6.97 0.34 -2.21
N LEU A 26 6.75 -0.88 -1.73
CA LEU A 26 5.56 -1.67 -2.03
C LEU A 26 4.45 -1.33 -1.04
N LEU A 27 3.31 -0.85 -1.56
CA LEU A 27 2.14 -0.57 -0.76
C LEU A 27 1.52 -1.88 -0.26
N ALA A 28 1.39 -2.02 1.07
CA ALA A 28 0.75 -3.16 1.71
C ALA A 28 -0.43 -2.66 2.54
N ILE A 29 -1.65 -3.15 2.27
CA ILE A 29 -2.89 -2.68 2.89
C ILE A 29 -3.59 -3.85 3.56
N ALA A 30 -3.77 -3.76 4.88
CA ALA A 30 -4.53 -4.75 5.63
C ALA A 30 -6.03 -4.37 5.56
N CYS A 31 -6.80 -5.15 4.82
CA CYS A 31 -8.25 -4.98 4.68
C CYS A 31 -8.90 -6.36 4.50
N PRO A 32 -9.29 -7.05 5.60
CA PRO A 32 -9.89 -8.38 5.53
C PRO A 32 -11.09 -8.48 4.60
N ALA A 33 -12.02 -7.52 4.69
CA ALA A 33 -13.24 -7.53 3.88
C ALA A 33 -12.93 -7.41 2.38
N ALA A 34 -12.00 -6.54 1.98
CA ALA A 34 -11.59 -6.45 0.58
C ALA A 34 -10.85 -7.72 0.12
N ALA A 35 -9.97 -8.27 0.94
CA ALA A 35 -9.21 -9.48 0.60
C ALA A 35 -10.10 -10.71 0.41
N GLU A 36 -11.22 -10.79 1.13
CA GLU A 36 -12.23 -11.83 0.96
C GLU A 36 -13.14 -11.60 -0.26
N ALA A 37 -13.51 -10.34 -0.53
CA ALA A 37 -14.38 -9.99 -1.64
C ALA A 37 -13.69 -10.08 -3.01
N ILE A 38 -12.39 -9.76 -3.09
CA ILE A 38 -11.66 -9.66 -4.35
C ILE A 38 -11.51 -11.03 -5.03
N GLN A 39 -11.84 -11.10 -6.32
CA GLN A 39 -11.74 -12.30 -7.15
C GLN A 39 -10.57 -12.22 -8.15
N PRO A 40 -9.93 -13.36 -8.49
CA PRO A 40 -8.84 -13.38 -9.47
C PRO A 40 -9.26 -12.81 -10.83
N GLY A 41 -8.41 -11.95 -11.40
CA GLY A 41 -8.59 -11.39 -12.73
C GLY A 41 -9.48 -10.15 -12.81
N GLU A 42 -10.05 -9.69 -11.70
CA GLU A 42 -10.85 -8.46 -11.71
C GLU A 42 -9.99 -7.18 -11.59
N MET A 43 -10.61 -6.06 -11.95
CA MET A 43 -10.00 -4.74 -11.78
C MET A 43 -10.23 -4.24 -10.36
N VAL A 44 -9.13 -3.94 -9.66
CA VAL A 44 -9.16 -3.37 -8.30
C VAL A 44 -8.56 -1.98 -8.34
N THR A 45 -9.26 -1.00 -7.77
CA THR A 45 -8.78 0.38 -7.61
C THR A 45 -8.47 0.64 -6.15
N VAL A 46 -7.30 1.21 -5.87
CA VAL A 46 -6.89 1.65 -4.53
C VAL A 46 -6.79 3.17 -4.51
N ASP A 47 -7.69 3.81 -3.77
CA ASP A 47 -7.71 5.24 -3.53
C ASP A 47 -7.04 5.52 -2.18
N THR A 48 -5.79 5.98 -2.22
CA THR A 48 -4.99 6.21 -1.00
C THR A 48 -5.31 7.53 -0.31
N GLU A 49 -6.00 8.46 -0.99
CA GLU A 49 -6.45 9.73 -0.41
C GLU A 49 -7.75 9.54 0.38
N ARG A 50 -8.68 8.75 -0.16
CA ARG A 50 -9.94 8.43 0.52
C ARG A 50 -9.85 7.19 1.41
N HIS A 51 -8.74 6.46 1.33
CA HIS A 51 -8.52 5.19 2.02
C HIS A 51 -9.58 4.13 1.66
N VAL A 52 -9.89 4.01 0.37
CA VAL A 52 -10.91 3.09 -0.16
C VAL A 52 -10.31 2.13 -1.19
N ILE A 53 -10.65 0.85 -1.09
CA ILE A 53 -10.44 -0.17 -2.12
C ILE A 53 -11.77 -0.41 -2.82
N ARG A 54 -11.79 -0.37 -4.15
CA ARG A 54 -12.96 -0.66 -4.99
C ARG A 54 -12.70 -1.91 -5.84
N CYS A 55 -13.63 -2.86 -5.82
CA CYS A 55 -13.67 -4.02 -6.70
C CYS A 55 -15.12 -4.33 -7.10
N ALA A 56 -15.39 -5.43 -7.82
CA ALA A 56 -16.75 -5.81 -8.19
C ALA A 56 -17.66 -6.09 -6.97
N GLY A 57 -17.06 -6.48 -5.83
CA GLY A 57 -17.76 -6.71 -4.56
C GLY A 57 -18.16 -5.44 -3.81
N GLY A 58 -17.74 -4.24 -4.27
CA GLY A 58 -18.09 -2.96 -3.66
C GLY A 58 -16.89 -2.13 -3.21
N GLU A 59 -17.13 -1.24 -2.23
CA GLU A 59 -16.12 -0.36 -1.66
C GLU A 59 -15.78 -0.77 -0.22
N PHE A 60 -14.49 -0.81 0.09
CA PHE A 60 -13.97 -1.21 1.39
C PHE A 60 -13.01 -0.15 1.92
N VAL A 61 -13.31 0.37 3.11
CA VAL A 61 -12.46 1.36 3.77
C VAL A 61 -11.31 0.64 4.49
N PHE A 62 -10.11 1.20 4.43
CA PHE A 62 -8.95 0.73 5.19
C PHE A 62 -8.41 1.84 6.11
N PRO A 63 -7.69 1.49 7.19
CA PRO A 63 -7.13 2.49 8.09
C PRO A 63 -6.21 3.48 7.37
N PRO A 64 -6.22 4.77 7.75
CA PRO A 64 -5.40 5.77 7.11
C PRO A 64 -3.92 5.44 7.26
N LEU A 65 -3.18 5.56 6.16
CA LEU A 65 -1.73 5.42 6.17
C LEU A 65 -1.11 6.74 6.64
N SER A 66 -0.12 6.66 7.53
CA SER A 66 0.54 7.87 8.01
C SER A 66 1.25 8.60 6.87
N ALA A 67 1.36 9.93 6.97
CA ALA A 67 2.01 10.75 5.95
C ALA A 67 3.45 10.29 5.66
N SER A 68 4.17 9.81 6.69
CA SER A 68 5.52 9.23 6.53
C SER A 68 5.50 7.96 5.69
N VAL A 69 4.55 7.05 5.92
CA VAL A 69 4.43 5.81 5.12
C VAL A 69 4.09 6.14 3.67
N MET A 70 3.14 7.04 3.44
CA MET A 70 2.80 7.49 2.10
C MET A 70 3.98 8.15 1.40
N GLY A 71 4.72 9.01 2.10
CA GLY A 71 5.93 9.63 1.56
C GLY A 71 7.01 8.62 1.19
N ILE A 72 7.17 7.55 1.99
CA ILE A 72 8.09 6.44 1.68
C ILE A 72 7.67 5.71 0.41
N VAL A 73 6.41 5.33 0.30
CA VAL A 73 5.88 4.60 -0.87
C VAL A 73 5.98 5.46 -2.13
N GLN A 74 5.56 6.72 -2.08
CA GLN A 74 5.64 7.67 -3.20
C GLN A 74 7.09 8.00 -3.61
N ALA A 75 8.04 7.92 -2.68
CA ALA A 75 9.45 8.06 -3.00
C ALA A 75 10.07 6.82 -3.66
N GLY A 76 9.32 5.70 -3.73
CA GLY A 76 9.83 4.42 -4.20
C GLY A 76 10.64 3.67 -3.14
N GLY A 77 10.49 4.01 -1.86
CA GLY A 77 11.15 3.36 -0.74
C GLY A 77 11.86 4.31 0.22
N LEU A 78 12.23 3.76 1.38
CA LEU A 78 12.74 4.50 2.54
C LEU A 78 14.06 5.20 2.24
N VAL A 79 14.97 4.53 1.52
CA VAL A 79 16.28 5.13 1.17
C VAL A 79 16.08 6.37 0.30
N ALA A 80 15.21 6.30 -0.71
CA ALA A 80 14.92 7.43 -1.58
C ALA A 80 14.22 8.57 -0.81
N TYR A 81 13.27 8.22 0.06
CA TYR A 81 12.57 9.18 0.92
C TYR A 81 13.54 9.95 1.82
N VAL A 82 14.44 9.26 2.51
CA VAL A 82 15.42 9.89 3.41
C VAL A 82 16.40 10.75 2.63
N LYS A 83 16.91 10.30 1.47
CA LYS A 83 17.77 11.11 0.60
C LYS A 83 17.09 12.43 0.21
N ARG A 84 15.82 12.40 -0.18
CA ARG A 84 15.05 13.62 -0.53
C ARG A 84 14.90 14.56 0.66
N LYS A 85 14.61 14.02 1.85
CA LYS A 85 14.49 14.82 3.08
C LYS A 85 15.80 15.49 3.48
N LEU A 86 16.92 14.78 3.40
CA LEU A 86 18.24 15.32 3.75
C LEU A 86 18.74 16.36 2.75
N ALA A 87 18.39 16.23 1.46
CA ALA A 87 18.75 17.22 0.44
C ALA A 87 17.92 18.51 0.51
N ALA A 88 16.77 18.46 1.19
CA ALA A 88 15.88 19.60 1.40
C ALA A 88 16.10 20.33 2.75
N ALA A 89 17.06 19.83 3.55
CA ALA A 89 17.49 20.41 4.83
C ALA A 89 18.81 21.15 4.62
#